data_AF-A0A958UDN7-F1
#
_entry.id   AF-A0A958UDN7-F1
#
_cell.length_a   1.000
_cell.length_b   1.000
_cell.length_c   1.000
_cell.angle_alpha   90.00
_cell.angle_beta   90.00
_cell.angle_gamma   90.00
#
_symmetry.space_group_name_H-M   'P 1'
#
loop_
_entity.id
_entity.type
_entity.pdbx_description
1 polymer ?
#
loop_
_entity_poly.entity_id
_entity_poly.type
_entity_poly.pdbx_seq_one_letter_code
_entity_poly.pdbx_strand_id
1 'polypeptide(L)'
;MFDVLIIGGGAAGMSCALVLGSAHKRPYVEDKHIGIFTHDKASHLQTALFNNVLGLTPGTTGASILKSGKEQLSNLYPHITQIDKEKVIEIKRVSEVFQIKTNKGTYTSNIVIVAVGYTNLLTIKGLEQYVKPHPRTAPEKNRIWLENIDHLISENLYVAGTLTGWRSQFAIASGSGAHVATDILTLWNDGKHTKVHDKA
;
A
#
# COMPACT_ATOMS: atom_id res chain seq x y z
N MET A 1 -18.89 0.76 0.79
CA MET A 1 -17.99 -0.09 1.58
C MET A 1 -16.92 -0.64 0.65
N PHE A 2 -15.68 -0.78 1.14
CA PHE A 2 -14.58 -1.37 0.39
C PHE A 2 -14.32 -2.81 0.87
N ASP A 3 -13.87 -3.68 -0.04
CA ASP A 3 -13.26 -4.94 0.33
C ASP A 3 -11.81 -4.73 0.78
N VAL A 4 -11.08 -3.85 0.08
CA VAL A 4 -9.70 -3.46 0.42
C VAL A 4 -9.55 -1.94 0.28
N LEU A 5 -8.91 -1.33 1.28
CA LEU A 5 -8.54 0.08 1.23
C LEU A 5 -7.05 0.26 1.52
N ILE A 6 -6.30 0.74 0.52
CA ILE A 6 -4.86 0.99 0.58
C ILE A 6 -4.60 2.42 1.04
N ILE A 7 -3.81 2.58 2.09
CA ILE A 7 -3.45 3.88 2.67
C ILE A 7 -2.03 4.25 2.26
N GLY A 8 -1.92 5.07 1.20
CA GLY A 8 -0.66 5.65 0.74
C GLY A 8 -0.35 5.37 -0.73
N GLY A 9 -0.30 6.42 -1.55
CA GLY A 9 -0.02 6.35 -2.99
C GLY A 9 1.46 6.34 -3.38
N GLY A 10 2.33 5.81 -2.51
CA GLY A 10 3.76 5.65 -2.81
C GLY A 10 4.05 4.41 -3.65
N ALA A 11 5.32 4.05 -3.82
CA ALA A 11 5.73 2.86 -4.61
C ALA A 11 5.01 1.58 -4.16
N ALA A 12 4.92 1.34 -2.85
CA ALA A 12 4.29 0.14 -2.29
C ALA A 12 2.78 0.11 -2.55
N GLY A 13 2.04 1.15 -2.17
CA GLY A 13 0.59 1.17 -2.34
C GLY A 13 0.18 1.18 -3.81
N MET A 14 0.91 1.90 -4.68
CA MET A 14 0.65 1.88 -6.12
C MET A 14 0.91 0.49 -6.72
N SER A 15 2.02 -0.16 -6.36
CA SER A 15 2.31 -1.53 -6.81
C SER A 15 1.22 -2.51 -6.35
N CYS A 16 0.79 -2.40 -5.09
CA CYS A 16 -0.32 -3.18 -4.54
C CYS A 16 -1.61 -2.99 -5.34
N ALA A 17 -1.99 -1.73 -5.62
CA ALA A 17 -3.18 -1.40 -6.37
C ALA A 17 -3.14 -1.92 -7.82
N LEU A 18 -1.98 -1.83 -8.49
CA LEU A 18 -1.79 -2.35 -9.84
C LEU A 18 -1.94 -3.87 -9.90
N VAL A 19 -1.36 -4.60 -8.94
CA VAL A 19 -1.49 -6.06 -8.88
C VAL A 19 -2.93 -6.48 -8.60
N LEU A 20 -3.59 -5.85 -7.63
CA LEU A 20 -5.01 -6.11 -7.34
C LEU A 20 -5.90 -5.79 -8.55
N GLY A 21 -5.69 -4.64 -9.20
CA GLY A 21 -6.46 -4.23 -10.38
C GLY A 21 -6.26 -5.15 -11.59
N SER A 22 -5.05 -5.70 -11.77
CA SER A 22 -4.80 -6.70 -12.82
C SER A 22 -5.62 -7.99 -12.65
N ALA A 23 -6.07 -8.28 -11.42
CA ALA A 23 -6.81 -9.48 -11.09
C ALA A 23 -8.33 -9.35 -11.28
N HIS A 24 -8.86 -8.21 -11.75
CA HIS A 24 -10.31 -7.93 -11.79
C HIS A 24 -11.17 -8.93 -12.57
N LYS A 25 -10.59 -9.73 -13.48
CA LYS A 25 -11.32 -10.79 -14.22
C LYS A 25 -11.30 -12.15 -13.52
N ARG A 26 -10.68 -12.24 -12.34
CA ARG A 26 -10.67 -13.48 -11.55
C ARG A 26 -12.03 -13.59 -10.84
N PRO A 27 -12.64 -14.80 -10.79
CA PRO A 27 -13.95 -14.98 -10.14
C PRO A 27 -14.00 -14.52 -8.67
N TYR A 28 -12.87 -14.59 -7.95
CA TYR A 28 -12.77 -14.14 -6.56
C TYR A 28 -12.47 -12.64 -6.40
N VAL A 29 -12.40 -11.88 -7.51
CA VAL A 29 -12.09 -10.43 -7.51
C VAL A 29 -13.14 -9.61 -8.26
N GLU A 30 -13.89 -10.18 -9.21
CA GLU A 30 -14.77 -9.44 -10.12
C GLU A 30 -15.79 -8.52 -9.41
N ASP A 31 -16.28 -8.92 -8.24
CA ASP A 31 -17.23 -8.15 -7.43
C ASP A 31 -16.57 -7.34 -6.30
N LYS A 32 -15.24 -7.27 -6.24
CA LYS A 32 -14.51 -6.61 -5.16
C LYS A 32 -14.37 -5.10 -5.40
N HIS A 33 -14.76 -4.32 -4.41
CA HIS A 33 -14.55 -2.88 -4.42
C HIS A 33 -13.23 -2.53 -3.72
N ILE A 34 -12.27 -2.04 -4.50
CA ILE A 34 -10.90 -1.75 -4.04
C ILE A 34 -10.62 -0.25 -4.19
N GLY A 35 -9.98 0.34 -3.19
CA GLY A 35 -9.61 1.76 -3.20
C GLY A 35 -8.19 2.03 -2.73
N ILE A 36 -7.64 3.17 -3.13
CA ILE A 36 -6.33 3.67 -2.70
C ILE A 36 -6.37 5.17 -2.41
N PHE A 37 -5.82 5.57 -1.27
CA PHE A 37 -5.54 6.98 -0.98
C PHE A 37 -4.25 7.42 -1.66
N THR A 38 -4.33 8.35 -2.61
CA THR A 38 -3.20 8.76 -3.46
C THR A 38 -2.52 10.05 -3.01
N HIS A 39 -2.74 10.47 -1.75
CA HIS A 39 -2.10 11.66 -1.20
C HIS A 39 -0.58 11.51 -1.14
N ASP A 40 0.14 12.39 -1.82
CA ASP A 40 1.57 12.24 -2.15
C ASP A 40 2.48 13.36 -1.63
N LYS A 41 1.92 14.43 -1.03
CA LYS A 41 2.66 15.66 -0.67
C LYS A 41 3.88 15.48 0.23
N ALA A 42 4.02 14.33 0.90
CA ALA A 42 5.12 14.05 1.82
C ALA A 42 5.90 12.77 1.48
N SER A 43 5.78 12.25 0.26
CA SER A 43 6.47 11.00 -0.10
C SER A 43 7.98 11.23 -0.23
N HIS A 44 8.78 10.42 0.47
CA HIS A 44 10.24 10.36 0.28
C HIS A 44 10.64 10.03 -1.17
N LEU A 45 9.72 9.47 -1.95
CA LEU A 45 9.95 9.16 -3.35
C LEU A 45 10.10 10.43 -4.21
N GLN A 46 9.51 11.57 -3.83
CA GLN A 46 9.48 12.77 -4.68
C GLN A 46 10.87 13.26 -5.10
N THR A 47 11.88 13.12 -4.24
CA THR A 47 13.23 13.64 -4.47
C THR A 47 14.21 12.60 -5.01
N ALA A 48 13.75 11.38 -5.31
CA ALA A 48 14.61 10.30 -5.75
C ALA A 48 14.93 10.36 -7.26
N LEU A 49 16.13 9.91 -7.62
CA LEU A 49 16.57 9.65 -8.99
C LEU A 49 17.01 8.19 -9.10
N PHE A 50 16.47 7.46 -10.07
CA PHE A 50 16.69 6.02 -10.18
C PHE A 50 17.60 5.64 -11.35
N ASN A 51 18.70 4.98 -11.00
CA ASN A 51 19.60 4.28 -11.93
C ASN A 51 19.74 2.79 -11.59
N ASN A 52 19.10 2.33 -10.50
CA ASN A 52 19.28 1.01 -9.91
C ASN A 52 17.96 0.22 -9.79
N VAL A 53 17.00 0.53 -10.68
CA VAL A 53 15.70 -0.16 -10.72
C VAL A 53 15.58 -0.84 -12.08
N LEU A 54 15.56 -2.17 -12.07
CA LEU A 54 15.34 -2.97 -13.27
C LEU A 54 14.00 -2.61 -13.92
N GLY A 55 14.01 -2.41 -15.25
CA GLY A 55 12.83 -2.07 -16.03
C GLY A 55 12.50 -0.57 -16.08
N LEU A 56 13.17 0.28 -15.31
CA LEU A 56 13.07 1.74 -15.46
C LEU A 56 14.20 2.26 -16.35
N THR A 57 13.89 3.26 -17.18
CA THR A 57 14.92 4.03 -17.88
C THR A 57 15.82 4.72 -16.86
N PRO A 58 17.16 4.62 -16.96
CA PRO A 58 18.07 5.37 -16.09
C PRO A 58 17.75 6.86 -16.07
N GLY A 59 17.81 7.48 -14.90
CA GLY A 59 17.45 8.88 -14.69
C GLY A 59 15.96 9.14 -14.46
N THR A 60 15.13 8.09 -14.40
CA THR A 60 13.72 8.22 -14.01
C THR A 60 13.61 8.83 -12.60
N THR A 61 12.82 9.88 -12.44
CA THR A 61 12.63 10.56 -11.14
C THR A 61 11.47 9.95 -10.38
N GLY A 62 11.53 9.92 -9.05
CA GLY A 62 10.42 9.41 -8.26
C GLY A 62 9.16 10.28 -8.34
N ALA A 63 9.31 11.59 -8.56
CA ALA A 63 8.17 12.46 -8.89
C ALA A 63 7.47 12.02 -10.19
N SER A 64 8.23 11.67 -11.24
CA SER A 64 7.64 11.16 -12.48
C SER A 64 6.92 9.83 -12.27
N ILE A 65 7.47 8.93 -11.45
CA ILE A 65 6.84 7.64 -11.12
C ILE A 65 5.53 7.84 -10.36
N LEU A 66 5.47 8.76 -9.39
CA LEU A 66 4.24 9.04 -8.65
C LEU A 66 3.13 9.55 -9.57
N LYS A 67 3.48 10.41 -10.54
CA LYS A 67 2.54 10.91 -11.53
C LYS A 67 2.10 9.81 -12.49
N SER A 68 3.05 9.15 -13.15
CA SER A 68 2.75 8.14 -14.17
C SER A 68 2.07 6.90 -13.59
N GLY A 69 2.36 6.55 -12.33
CA GLY A 69 1.70 5.44 -11.64
C GLY A 69 0.21 5.66 -11.44
N LYS A 70 -0.20 6.89 -11.05
CA LYS A 70 -1.62 7.26 -10.95
C LYS A 70 -2.30 7.20 -12.31
N GLU A 71 -1.65 7.75 -13.34
CA GLU A 71 -2.15 7.71 -14.72
C GLU A 71 -2.28 6.27 -15.24
N GLN A 72 -1.27 5.43 -14.99
CA GLN A 72 -1.30 4.00 -15.34
C GLN A 72 -2.46 3.29 -14.66
N LEU A 73 -2.65 3.50 -13.35
CA LEU A 73 -3.74 2.89 -12.59
C LEU A 73 -5.10 3.33 -13.14
N SER A 74 -5.28 4.63 -13.42
CA SER A 74 -6.52 5.17 -14.02
C SER A 74 -6.81 4.56 -15.40
N ASN A 75 -5.79 4.43 -16.24
CA ASN A 75 -5.96 3.99 -17.62
C ASN A 75 -6.19 2.48 -17.73
N LEU A 76 -5.44 1.68 -16.97
CA LEU A 76 -5.52 0.22 -17.05
C LEU A 76 -6.62 -0.36 -16.16
N TYR A 77 -6.80 0.20 -14.96
CA TYR A 77 -7.68 -0.36 -13.94
C TYR A 77 -8.61 0.70 -13.35
N PRO A 78 -9.50 1.30 -14.17
CA PRO A 78 -10.41 2.37 -13.74
C PRO A 78 -11.41 1.97 -12.65
N HIS A 79 -11.58 0.66 -12.39
CA HIS A 79 -12.39 0.12 -11.30
C HIS A 79 -11.72 0.27 -9.92
N ILE A 80 -10.42 0.59 -9.87
CA ILE A 80 -9.73 0.91 -8.61
C ILE A 80 -10.02 2.38 -8.26
N THR A 81 -10.77 2.59 -7.17
CA THR A 81 -11.14 3.94 -6.72
C THR A 81 -9.91 4.67 -6.17
N GLN A 82 -9.45 5.69 -6.88
CA GLN A 82 -8.39 6.59 -6.40
C GLN A 82 -8.98 7.76 -5.61
N ILE A 83 -8.65 7.81 -4.31
CA ILE A 83 -9.08 8.87 -3.40
C ILE A 83 -7.94 9.87 -3.22
N ASP A 84 -8.02 10.99 -3.93
CA ASP A 84 -6.98 12.01 -3.94
C ASP A 84 -7.23 13.15 -2.94
N LYS A 85 -6.16 13.84 -2.52
CA LYS A 85 -6.20 15.01 -1.63
C LYS A 85 -6.86 14.73 -0.26
N GLU A 86 -6.86 13.48 0.19
CA GLU A 86 -7.33 13.08 1.51
C GLU A 86 -6.22 12.42 2.33
N LYS A 87 -6.15 12.78 3.60
CA LYS A 87 -5.20 12.23 4.56
C LYS A 87 -5.97 11.39 5.57
N VAL A 88 -5.63 10.11 5.67
CA VAL A 88 -6.11 9.23 6.75
C VAL A 88 -5.51 9.68 8.08
N ILE A 89 -6.35 9.75 9.11
CA ILE A 89 -5.98 10.21 10.45
C ILE A 89 -6.27 9.17 11.54
N GLU A 90 -7.11 8.19 11.27
CA GLU A 90 -7.49 7.15 12.24
C GLU A 90 -7.98 5.89 11.52
N ILE A 91 -7.58 4.73 12.03
CA ILE A 91 -8.09 3.41 11.65
C ILE A 91 -8.61 2.77 12.93
N LYS A 92 -9.88 2.36 12.92
CA LYS A 92 -10.53 1.72 14.08
C LYS A 92 -11.21 0.45 13.64
N ARG A 93 -10.95 -0.68 14.31
CA ARG A 93 -11.73 -1.90 14.12
C ARG A 93 -13.09 -1.74 14.84
N VAL A 94 -14.18 -2.00 14.13
CA VAL A 94 -15.56 -1.90 14.60
C VAL A 94 -16.28 -3.19 14.18
N SER A 95 -16.46 -4.13 15.12
CA SER A 95 -16.83 -5.52 14.80
C SER A 95 -15.86 -6.13 13.77
N GLU A 96 -16.37 -6.67 12.67
CA GLU A 96 -15.59 -7.39 11.65
C GLU A 96 -15.00 -6.50 10.56
N VAL A 97 -15.18 -5.18 10.65
CA VAL A 97 -14.70 -4.23 9.63
C VAL A 97 -13.85 -3.13 10.24
N PHE A 98 -13.12 -2.42 9.40
CA PHE A 98 -12.42 -1.19 9.76
C PHE A 98 -13.24 0.03 9.38
N GLN A 99 -13.27 1.00 10.29
CA GLN A 99 -13.65 2.38 10.00
C GLN A 99 -12.37 3.20 9.80
N ILE A 100 -12.27 3.88 8.66
CA ILE A 100 -11.12 4.68 8.26
C ILE A 100 -11.57 6.13 8.20
N LYS A 101 -11.06 6.95 9.11
CA LYS A 101 -11.37 8.38 9.15
C LYS A 101 -10.28 9.18 8.45
N THR A 102 -10.69 10.11 7.60
CA THR A 102 -9.81 11.08 6.93
C THR A 102 -10.08 12.48 7.45
N ASN A 103 -9.31 13.45 6.94
CA ASN A 103 -9.58 14.86 7.15
C ASN A 103 -10.84 15.38 6.41
N LYS A 104 -11.50 14.57 5.57
CA LYS A 104 -12.70 14.98 4.80
C LYS A 104 -13.90 14.06 4.97
N GLY A 105 -13.71 12.81 5.40
CA GLY A 105 -14.80 11.85 5.48
C GLY A 105 -14.44 10.61 6.27
N THR A 106 -15.35 9.64 6.21
CA THR A 106 -15.21 8.34 6.87
C THR A 106 -15.57 7.25 5.88
N TYR A 107 -14.75 6.20 5.85
CA TYR A 107 -14.90 5.05 4.98
C TYR A 107 -14.96 3.77 5.81
N THR A 108 -15.49 2.70 5.21
CA THR A 108 -15.47 1.36 5.80
C THR A 108 -14.79 0.38 4.85
N SER A 109 -13.98 -0.53 5.40
CA SER A 109 -13.28 -1.55 4.62
C SER A 109 -13.20 -2.87 5.38
N ASN A 110 -13.27 -4.00 4.67
CA ASN A 110 -12.98 -5.32 5.26
C ASN A 110 -11.48 -5.45 5.55
N ILE A 111 -10.64 -5.15 4.56
CA ILE A 111 -9.17 -5.22 4.67
C ILE A 111 -8.58 -3.82 4.57
N VAL A 112 -7.57 -3.54 5.38
CA VAL A 112 -6.80 -2.28 5.33
C VAL A 112 -5.32 -2.59 5.11
N ILE A 113 -4.70 -1.86 4.19
CA ILE A 113 -3.27 -1.97 3.90
C ILE A 113 -2.61 -0.62 4.18
N VAL A 114 -1.74 -0.57 5.19
CA VAL A 114 -0.98 0.63 5.55
C VAL A 114 0.30 0.67 4.72
N ALA A 115 0.33 1.50 3.67
CA ALA A 115 1.43 1.62 2.72
C ALA A 115 2.11 3.01 2.76
N VAL A 116 2.05 3.69 3.91
CA VAL A 116 2.74 4.97 4.11
C VAL A 116 4.24 4.73 4.33
N GLY A 117 5.07 5.71 3.96
CA GLY A 117 6.52 5.61 4.14
C GLY A 117 6.92 5.54 5.62
N TYR A 118 8.03 4.86 5.90
CA TYR A 118 8.67 4.90 7.22
C TYR A 118 8.91 6.34 7.67
N THR A 119 8.65 6.60 8.95
CA THR A 119 8.67 7.92 9.56
C THR A 119 9.24 7.78 10.97
N ASN A 120 9.53 8.89 11.64
CA ASN A 120 9.76 8.92 13.09
C ASN A 120 8.46 9.16 13.87
N LEU A 121 7.38 9.56 13.20
CA LEU A 121 6.08 9.80 13.80
C LEU A 121 4.96 9.32 12.87
N LEU A 122 4.21 8.31 13.29
CA LEU A 122 2.97 7.89 12.64
C LEU A 122 1.81 8.71 13.20
N THR A 123 1.14 9.48 12.35
CA THR A 123 0.02 10.33 12.78
C THR A 123 -1.35 9.67 12.65
N ILE A 124 -1.39 8.40 12.22
CA ILE A 124 -2.63 7.64 12.06
C ILE A 124 -2.93 6.96 13.40
N LYS A 125 -4.04 7.35 14.03
CA LYS A 125 -4.51 6.76 15.29
C LYS A 125 -5.00 5.33 15.10
N GLY A 126 -4.91 4.52 16.15
CA GLY A 126 -5.36 3.12 16.20
C GLY A 126 -4.30 2.10 15.80
N LEU A 127 -3.07 2.55 15.56
CA LEU A 127 -1.92 1.70 15.20
C LEU A 127 -0.83 1.69 16.28
N GLU A 128 -0.99 2.47 17.35
CA GLU A 128 0.05 2.75 18.35
C GLU A 128 0.62 1.49 18.99
N GLN A 129 -0.23 0.50 19.27
CA GLN A 129 0.16 -0.76 19.89
C GLN A 129 1.11 -1.61 19.03
N TYR A 130 1.13 -1.38 17.71
CA TYR A 130 2.00 -2.09 16.77
C TYR A 130 3.29 -1.33 16.47
N VAL A 131 3.42 -0.09 16.96
CA VAL A 131 4.59 0.75 16.68
C VAL A 131 5.80 0.26 17.49
N LYS A 132 6.90 -0.01 16.80
CA LYS A 132 8.19 -0.40 17.39
C LYS A 132 9.34 0.36 16.72
N PRO A 133 10.55 0.40 17.34
CA PRO A 133 11.75 0.90 16.67
C PRO A 133 12.07 0.06 15.42
N HIS A 134 12.38 0.73 14.32
CA HIS A 134 12.60 0.08 13.04
C HIS A 134 13.88 -0.80 13.08
N PRO A 135 13.79 -2.11 12.76
CA PRO A 135 14.84 -3.09 13.08
C PRO A 135 16.07 -2.99 12.17
N ARG A 136 15.94 -2.32 11.01
CA ARG A 136 16.96 -2.28 9.95
C ARG A 136 17.41 -0.87 9.58
N THR A 137 17.24 0.09 10.50
CA THR A 137 17.72 1.47 10.36
C THR A 137 18.60 1.83 11.53
N ALA A 138 19.53 2.75 11.31
CA ALA A 138 20.39 3.25 12.36
C ALA A 138 19.54 3.88 13.49
N PRO A 139 19.77 3.51 14.78
CA PRO A 139 18.91 3.92 15.90
C PRO A 139 18.73 5.43 16.02
N GLU A 140 19.76 6.22 15.70
CA GLU A 140 19.75 7.69 15.75
C GLU A 140 18.73 8.34 14.81
N LYS A 141 18.28 7.61 13.77
CA LYS A 141 17.24 8.10 12.86
C LYS A 141 15.83 7.98 13.44
N ASN A 142 15.67 7.32 14.60
CA ASN A 142 14.42 7.13 15.33
C ASN A 142 13.26 6.71 14.41
N ARG A 143 13.54 5.86 13.42
CA ARG A 143 12.52 5.38 12.50
C ARG A 143 11.70 4.31 13.19
N ILE A 144 10.41 4.27 12.87
CA ILE A 144 9.49 3.26 13.37
C ILE A 144 9.07 2.29 12.25
N TRP A 145 8.62 1.12 12.67
CA TRP A 145 7.88 0.18 11.83
C TRP A 145 6.59 -0.22 12.56
N LEU A 146 5.66 -0.80 11.81
CA LEU A 146 4.54 -1.55 12.39
C LEU A 146 4.97 -3.01 12.48
N GLU A 147 5.06 -3.52 13.69
CA GLU A 147 5.36 -4.92 13.96
C GLU A 147 4.39 -5.83 13.21
N ASN A 148 4.94 -6.78 12.46
CA ASN A 148 4.19 -7.66 11.57
C ASN A 148 4.97 -8.96 11.34
N ILE A 149 4.26 -9.99 10.88
CA ILE A 149 4.84 -11.22 10.34
C ILE A 149 4.48 -11.25 8.86
N ASP A 150 5.49 -11.19 7.99
CA ASP A 150 5.31 -11.19 6.52
C ASP A 150 4.21 -10.23 6.04
N HIS A 151 4.28 -8.97 6.48
CA HIS A 151 3.34 -7.88 6.19
C HIS A 151 2.00 -7.91 6.94
N LEU A 152 1.63 -9.02 7.58
CA LEU A 152 0.40 -9.14 8.35
C LEU A 152 0.62 -8.60 9.78
N ILE A 153 -0.12 -7.55 10.16
CA ILE A 153 -0.10 -6.98 11.52
C ILE A 153 -1.08 -7.75 12.41
N SER A 154 -2.31 -7.88 11.92
CA SER A 154 -3.37 -8.68 12.51
C SER A 154 -4.37 -9.04 11.42
N GLU A 155 -5.36 -9.87 11.72
CA GLU A 155 -6.38 -10.28 10.76
C GLU A 155 -6.95 -9.07 9.99
N ASN A 156 -6.87 -9.15 8.65
CA ASN A 156 -7.33 -8.12 7.71
C ASN A 156 -6.63 -6.75 7.82
N LEU A 157 -5.55 -6.63 8.59
CA LEU A 157 -4.72 -5.44 8.69
C LEU A 157 -3.28 -5.74 8.25
N TYR A 158 -2.88 -5.15 7.14
CA TYR A 158 -1.56 -5.34 6.54
C TYR A 158 -0.74 -4.04 6.59
N VAL A 159 0.58 -4.17 6.53
CA VAL A 159 1.52 -3.07 6.28
C VAL A 159 2.37 -3.39 5.06
N ALA A 160 2.64 -2.39 4.22
CA ALA A 160 3.45 -2.55 3.01
C ALA A 160 4.51 -1.46 2.89
N GLY A 161 5.51 -1.72 2.05
CA GLY A 161 6.56 -0.76 1.76
C GLY A 161 7.62 -0.71 2.86
N THR A 162 8.00 0.50 3.27
CA THR A 162 9.11 0.72 4.22
C THR A 162 8.68 0.72 5.68
N LEU A 163 7.39 0.93 5.98
CA LEU A 163 6.87 0.87 7.35
C LEU A 163 6.77 -0.57 7.89
N THR A 164 7.02 -1.56 7.06
CA THR A 164 7.07 -3.01 7.36
C THR A 164 8.35 -3.43 8.08
N GLY A 165 9.34 -2.55 8.22
CA GLY A 165 10.68 -2.89 8.72
C GLY A 165 11.68 -3.33 7.64
N TRP A 166 11.29 -3.34 6.35
CA TRP A 166 12.21 -3.60 5.24
C TRP A 166 13.14 -2.40 4.95
N ARG A 167 14.26 -2.65 4.25
CA ARG A 167 15.19 -1.59 3.84
C ARG A 167 14.52 -0.63 2.85
N SER A 168 14.80 0.65 3.00
CA SER A 168 14.28 1.71 2.12
C SER A 168 14.94 1.69 0.75
N GLN A 169 14.40 0.89 -0.17
CA GLN A 169 14.76 0.86 -1.58
C GLN A 169 13.48 0.76 -2.43
N PHE A 170 13.44 1.43 -3.59
CA PHE A 170 12.25 1.44 -4.44
C PHE A 170 11.77 0.04 -4.82
N ALA A 171 12.66 -0.83 -5.30
CA ALA A 171 12.33 -2.19 -5.70
C ALA A 171 11.79 -3.03 -4.52
N ILE A 172 12.33 -2.84 -3.32
CA ILE A 172 11.86 -3.51 -2.10
C ILE A 172 10.48 -3.00 -1.71
N ALA A 173 10.27 -1.68 -1.71
CA ALA A 173 8.98 -1.11 -1.35
C ALA A 173 7.88 -1.49 -2.35
N SER A 174 8.18 -1.43 -3.64
CA SER A 174 7.29 -1.88 -4.72
C SER A 174 6.97 -3.37 -4.58
N GLY A 175 8.00 -4.21 -4.44
CA GLY A 175 7.83 -5.66 -4.25
C GLY A 175 7.04 -6.02 -2.99
N SER A 176 7.22 -5.28 -1.89
CA SER A 176 6.42 -5.42 -0.67
C SER A 176 4.94 -5.14 -0.91
N GLY A 177 4.60 -4.11 -1.71
CA GLY A 177 3.23 -3.86 -2.13
C GLY A 177 2.64 -4.97 -2.98
N ALA A 178 3.39 -5.46 -3.96
CA ALA A 178 3.00 -6.59 -4.79
C ALA A 178 2.78 -7.88 -3.98
N HIS A 179 3.63 -8.12 -2.97
CA HIS A 179 3.51 -9.28 -2.07
C HIS A 179 2.18 -9.24 -1.31
N VAL A 180 1.87 -8.11 -0.65
CA VAL A 180 0.60 -7.95 0.08
C VAL A 180 -0.61 -8.15 -0.83
N ALA A 181 -0.54 -7.62 -2.07
CA ALA A 181 -1.60 -7.87 -3.05
C ALA A 181 -1.79 -9.38 -3.33
N THR A 182 -0.70 -10.13 -3.54
CA THR A 182 -0.79 -11.57 -3.78
C THR A 182 -1.27 -12.37 -2.57
N ASP A 183 -0.97 -11.93 -1.34
CA ASP A 183 -1.50 -12.54 -0.13
C ASP A 183 -3.02 -12.38 -0.05
N ILE A 184 -3.52 -11.18 -0.34
CA ILE A 184 -4.96 -10.89 -0.37
C ILE A 184 -5.65 -11.67 -1.50
N LEU A 185 -5.05 -11.75 -2.68
CA LEU A 185 -5.59 -12.56 -3.77
C LEU A 185 -5.60 -14.06 -3.43
N THR A 186 -4.65 -14.53 -2.62
CA THR A 186 -4.62 -15.91 -2.12
C THR A 186 -5.70 -16.13 -1.06
N LEU A 187 -5.90 -15.16 -0.17
CA LEU A 187 -6.97 -15.16 0.82
C LEU A 187 -8.36 -15.23 0.17
N TRP A 188 -8.61 -14.40 -0.85
CA TRP A 188 -9.88 -14.43 -1.60
C TRP A 188 -10.08 -15.69 -2.45
N ASN A 189 -9.01 -16.43 -2.73
CA ASN A 189 -9.04 -17.66 -3.50
C ASN A 189 -8.98 -18.91 -2.60
N ASP A 190 -9.55 -18.82 -1.39
CA ASP A 190 -9.61 -19.93 -0.42
C ASP A 190 -8.24 -20.56 -0.11
N GLY A 191 -7.20 -19.73 -0.02
CA GLY A 191 -5.82 -20.16 0.25
C GLY A 191 -5.07 -20.73 -0.95
N LYS A 192 -5.69 -20.81 -2.14
CA LYS A 192 -4.99 -21.25 -3.36
C LYS A 192 -4.13 -20.10 -3.89
N HIS A 193 -2.82 -20.32 -3.92
CA HIS A 193 -1.85 -19.31 -4.35
C HIS A 193 -2.16 -18.76 -5.75
N THR A 194 -2.23 -17.42 -5.82
CA THR A 194 -2.59 -16.69 -7.03
C THR A 194 -1.36 -16.09 -7.71
N LYS A 195 -1.32 -16.21 -9.04
CA LYS A 195 -0.35 -15.52 -9.92
C LYS A 195 -1.14 -14.76 -10.98
N VAL A 196 -0.87 -13.47 -11.15
CA VAL A 196 -1.60 -12.62 -12.11
C VAL A 196 -0.61 -11.83 -12.96
N HIS A 197 -0.76 -11.99 -14.27
CA HIS A 197 -0.14 -11.19 -15.32
C HIS A 197 -0.93 -11.45 -16.60
N ASP A 198 -0.90 -10.51 -17.53
CA ASP A 198 -1.44 -10.73 -18.87
C ASP A 198 -0.52 -11.67 -19.68
N LYS A 199 -1.10 -12.37 -20.66
CA LYS A 199 -0.32 -13.10 -21.66
C LYS A 199 -0.04 -12.15 -22.83
N ALA A 200 1.19 -12.14 -23.32
CA ALA A 200 1.59 -11.42 -24.52
C ALA A 200 1.15 -12.17 -25.79
#